data_AF-A0A9Y3W138-F1
#
_entry.id   AF-A0A9Y3W138-F1
#
_cell.length_a   1.000
_cell.length_b   1.000
_cell.length_c   1.000
_cell.angle_alpha   90.00
_cell.angle_beta   90.00
_cell.angle_gamma   90.00
#
_symmetry.space_group_name_H-M   'P 1'
#
loop_
_entity.id
_entity.type
_entity.pdbx_description
1 polymer ?
#
loop_
_entity_poly.entity_id
_entity_poly.type
_entity_poly.pdbx_seq_one_letter_code
_entity_poly.pdbx_strand_id
1 'polypeptide(L)'
;TSPPKSDEQKMIERGMESCTFKSLLACVGGFVLGGAFGIFTAGIDTNVGIDPKHPLRTPTAREVLKDMGQREMSYAKNFAIVGAMFSCTECIIESHRGKSDWQNAVYSGCVTGGAIGFRAGLKAGVLGCRGFAAFSAAIEYYLR
;
A
#
# COMPACT_ATOMS: atom_id res chain seq x y z
N THR A 1 4.86 -33.69 -16.31
CA THR A 1 6.19 -33.67 -15.67
C THR A 1 6.80 -32.31 -15.96
N SER A 2 6.91 -31.44 -14.97
CA SER A 2 7.56 -30.14 -15.13
C SER A 2 9.04 -30.35 -15.51
N PRO A 3 9.60 -29.58 -16.46
CA PRO A 3 11.00 -29.72 -16.84
C PRO A 3 11.90 -29.46 -15.62
N PRO A 4 13.03 -30.18 -15.46
CA PRO A 4 13.95 -29.95 -14.35
C PRO A 4 14.53 -28.53 -14.48
N LYS A 5 14.16 -27.64 -13.55
CA LYS A 5 14.71 -26.29 -13.45
C LYS A 5 16.19 -26.36 -13.06
N SER A 6 17.03 -25.51 -13.67
CA SER A 6 18.44 -25.40 -13.27
C SER A 6 18.57 -24.92 -11.83
N ASP A 7 19.68 -25.22 -11.16
CA ASP A 7 19.88 -24.79 -9.76
C ASP A 7 19.90 -23.26 -9.62
N GLU A 8 20.35 -22.55 -10.67
CA GLU A 8 20.24 -21.09 -10.78
C GLU A 8 18.78 -20.63 -10.79
N GLN A 9 17.90 -21.28 -11.55
CA GLN A 9 16.47 -20.96 -11.57
C GLN A 9 15.82 -21.21 -10.21
N LYS A 10 16.19 -22.29 -9.51
CA LYS A 10 15.67 -22.56 -8.16
C LYS A 10 16.14 -21.51 -7.16
N MET A 11 17.37 -21.03 -7.26
CA MET A 11 17.89 -19.96 -6.40
C MET A 11 17.19 -18.63 -6.65
N ILE A 12 16.95 -18.28 -7.91
CA ILE A 12 16.23 -17.06 -8.30
C ILE A 12 14.77 -17.12 -7.83
N GLU A 13 14.09 -18.24 -8.05
CA GLU A 13 12.69 -18.44 -7.65
C GLU A 13 12.52 -18.36 -6.13
N ARG A 14 13.42 -19.00 -5.36
CA ARG A 14 13.48 -18.85 -3.89
C ARG A 14 13.75 -17.41 -3.45
N GLY A 15 14.59 -16.68 -4.19
CA GLY A 15 14.84 -15.27 -3.95
C GLY A 15 13.58 -14.42 -4.15
N MET A 16 12.82 -14.69 -5.21
CA MET A 16 11.58 -13.98 -5.54
C MET A 16 10.41 -14.35 -4.61
N GLU A 17 10.37 -15.57 -4.10
CA GLU A 17 9.38 -16.00 -3.10
C GLU A 17 9.67 -15.49 -1.69
N SER A 18 10.87 -14.94 -1.45
CA SER A 18 11.22 -14.44 -0.12
C SER A 18 10.28 -13.30 0.31
N CYS A 19 9.89 -13.31 1.59
CA CYS A 19 9.03 -12.27 2.15
C CYS A 19 9.63 -10.87 1.96
N THR A 20 10.95 -10.75 2.07
CA THR A 20 11.66 -9.49 1.85
C THR A 20 11.48 -8.98 0.42
N PHE A 21 11.63 -9.86 -0.57
CA PHE A 21 11.49 -9.46 -1.98
C PHE A 21 10.03 -9.14 -2.33
N LYS A 22 9.07 -9.99 -1.94
CA LYS A 22 7.63 -9.74 -2.13
C LYS A 22 7.22 -8.39 -1.52
N SER A 23 7.67 -8.13 -0.29
CA SER A 23 7.35 -6.89 0.43
C SER A 23 8.02 -5.67 -0.16
N LEU A 24 9.26 -5.79 -0.65
CA LEU A 24 9.93 -4.71 -1.35
C LEU A 24 9.22 -4.38 -2.67
N LEU A 25 8.83 -5.40 -3.44
CA LEU A 25 8.08 -5.22 -4.67
C LEU A 25 6.73 -4.54 -4.40
N ALA A 26 6.01 -4.99 -3.38
CA ALA A 26 4.75 -4.38 -2.96
C ALA A 26 4.93 -2.94 -2.44
N CYS A 27 6.04 -2.66 -1.75
CA CYS A 27 6.40 -1.32 -1.29
C CYS A 27 6.64 -0.37 -2.47
N VAL A 28 7.45 -0.79 -3.44
CA VAL A 28 7.74 0.01 -4.65
C VAL A 28 6.47 0.19 -5.48
N GLY A 29 5.69 -0.88 -5.68
CA GLY A 29 4.41 -0.81 -6.39
C GLY A 29 3.43 0.16 -5.72
N GLY A 30 3.32 0.08 -4.38
CA GLY A 30 2.52 1.01 -3.59
C GLY A 30 3.01 2.45 -3.67
N PHE A 31 4.33 2.67 -3.67
CA PHE A 31 4.92 4.00 -3.82
C PHE A 31 4.57 4.64 -5.17
N VAL A 32 4.74 3.89 -6.26
CA VAL A 32 4.42 4.36 -7.62
C VAL A 32 2.93 4.65 -7.76
N LEU A 33 2.07 3.76 -7.29
CA LEU A 33 0.62 3.94 -7.33
C LEU A 33 0.17 5.13 -6.48
N GLY A 34 0.75 5.30 -5.28
CA GLY A 34 0.45 6.43 -4.41
C GLY A 34 0.96 7.77 -4.94
N GLY A 35 2.10 7.77 -5.64
CA GLY A 35 2.61 8.95 -6.34
C GLY A 35 1.70 9.36 -7.50
N ALA A 36 1.32 8.41 -8.36
CA ALA A 36 0.39 8.66 -9.46
C ALA A 36 -0.97 9.17 -8.95
N PHE A 37 -1.50 8.57 -7.88
CA PHE A 37 -2.72 9.02 -7.22
C PHE A 37 -2.57 10.42 -6.59
N GLY A 38 -1.41 10.71 -6.01
CA GLY A 38 -1.08 12.02 -5.44
C GLY A 38 -1.02 13.12 -6.49
N ILE A 39 -0.39 12.87 -7.64
CA ILE A 39 -0.35 13.81 -8.78
C ILE A 39 -1.76 14.06 -9.32
N PHE A 40 -2.55 13.00 -9.50
CA PHE A 40 -3.93 13.12 -9.96
C PHE A 40 -4.76 13.98 -8.99
N THR A 41 -4.61 13.74 -7.69
CA THR A 41 -5.30 14.51 -6.65
C THR A 41 -4.85 15.97 -6.62
N ALA A 42 -3.55 16.23 -6.82
CA ALA A 42 -3.02 17.59 -6.92
C ALA A 42 -3.58 18.35 -8.13
N GLY A 43 -3.88 17.66 -9.24
CA GLY A 43 -4.50 18.26 -10.42
C GLY A 43 -5.96 18.68 -10.24
N ILE A 44 -6.68 18.09 -9.29
CA ILE A 44 -8.09 18.40 -8.99
C ILE A 44 -8.27 19.31 -7.76
N ASP A 45 -7.23 19.51 -6.95
CA ASP A 45 -7.33 20.32 -5.73
C ASP A 45 -7.33 21.81 -6.08
N THR A 46 -8.52 22.42 -6.09
CA THR A 46 -8.69 23.86 -6.35
C THR A 46 -8.39 24.73 -5.13
N ASN A 47 -8.07 24.15 -3.95
CA ASN A 47 -7.82 24.90 -2.71
C ASN A 47 -6.35 25.31 -2.54
N VAL A 48 -5.51 25.04 -3.54
CA VAL A 48 -4.06 25.30 -3.55
C VAL A 48 -3.75 26.79 -3.74
N GLY A 49 -4.24 27.64 -2.83
CA GLY A 49 -3.90 29.06 -2.84
C GLY A 49 -4.74 30.02 -2.00
N ILE A 50 -5.72 29.54 -1.22
CA ILE A 50 -6.54 30.42 -0.38
C ILE A 50 -6.06 30.32 1.07
N ASP A 51 -5.10 31.16 1.42
CA ASP A 51 -4.74 31.43 2.81
C ASP A 51 -5.79 32.39 3.41
N PRO A 52 -6.62 31.98 4.41
CA PRO A 52 -7.66 32.85 4.98
C PRO A 52 -7.11 34.07 5.73
N LYS A 53 -5.80 34.14 5.98
CA LYS A 53 -5.14 35.29 6.62
C LYS A 53 -4.61 36.35 5.64
N HIS A 54 -4.42 36.04 4.35
CA HIS A 54 -3.84 36.98 3.38
C HIS A 54 -4.38 36.74 1.94
N PRO A 55 -5.54 37.30 1.57
CA PRO A 55 -6.20 37.03 0.28
C PRO A 55 -5.51 37.63 -0.96
N LEU A 56 -4.43 38.40 -0.81
CA LEU A 56 -3.72 39.09 -1.91
C LEU A 56 -2.28 38.62 -2.16
N ARG A 57 -1.73 37.72 -1.33
CA ARG A 57 -0.44 37.11 -1.63
C ARG A 57 -0.71 35.88 -2.46
N THR A 58 -0.55 35.98 -3.78
CA THR A 58 -0.34 34.79 -4.63
C THR A 58 0.77 33.99 -3.97
N PRO A 59 0.50 32.80 -3.39
CA PRO A 59 1.58 31.97 -2.89
C PRO A 59 2.51 31.73 -4.07
N THR A 60 3.82 31.88 -3.83
CA THR A 60 4.80 31.73 -4.89
C THR A 60 4.57 30.37 -5.52
N ALA A 61 4.54 30.26 -6.86
CA ALA A 61 4.32 28.97 -7.53
C ALA A 61 5.26 27.85 -7.00
N ARG A 62 6.44 28.23 -6.49
CA ARG A 62 7.38 27.34 -5.79
C ARG A 62 6.91 26.84 -4.43
N GLU A 63 6.23 27.66 -3.63
CA GLU A 63 5.67 27.26 -2.33
C GLU A 63 4.49 26.32 -2.52
N VAL A 64 3.59 26.63 -3.45
CA VAL A 64 2.48 25.74 -3.83
C VAL A 64 3.01 24.40 -4.34
N LEU A 65 3.99 24.43 -5.26
CA LEU A 65 4.60 23.21 -5.80
C LEU A 65 5.30 22.39 -4.70
N LYS A 66 5.93 23.06 -3.72
CA LYS A 66 6.57 22.40 -2.58
C LYS A 66 5.56 21.74 -1.65
N ASP A 67 4.46 22.42 -1.33
CA ASP A 67 3.38 21.87 -0.50
C ASP A 67 2.67 20.71 -1.20
N MET A 68 2.40 20.84 -2.50
CA MET A 68 1.85 19.75 -3.31
C MET A 68 2.79 18.55 -3.34
N GLY A 69 4.08 18.77 -3.55
CA GLY A 69 5.08 17.70 -3.54
C GLY A 69 5.23 17.03 -2.16
N GLN A 70 5.11 17.77 -1.06
CA GLN A 70 5.10 17.17 0.29
C GLN A 70 3.88 16.29 0.52
N ARG A 71 2.70 16.72 0.06
CA ARG A 71 1.45 15.95 0.13
C ARG A 71 1.53 14.69 -0.74
N GLU A 72 2.02 14.81 -1.97
CA GLU A 72 2.24 13.70 -2.89
C GLU A 72 3.20 12.66 -2.27
N MET A 73 4.33 13.12 -1.74
CA MET A 73 5.31 12.26 -1.07
C MET A 73 4.70 11.55 0.15
N SER A 74 3.79 12.21 0.87
CA SER A 74 3.04 11.58 1.95
C SER A 74 2.12 10.48 1.42
N TYR A 75 1.37 10.71 0.34
CA TYR A 75 0.53 9.67 -0.27
C TYR A 75 1.36 8.47 -0.73
N ALA A 76 2.43 8.71 -1.50
CA ALA A 76 3.33 7.65 -1.97
C ALA A 76 3.87 6.80 -0.80
N LYS A 77 4.33 7.44 0.28
CA LYS A 77 4.81 6.73 1.48
C LYS A 77 3.72 5.93 2.18
N ASN A 78 2.51 6.47 2.31
CA ASN A 78 1.40 5.77 2.95
C ASN A 78 1.00 4.51 2.16
N PHE A 79 0.87 4.62 0.84
CA PHE A 79 0.56 3.45 -0.01
C PHE A 79 1.69 2.42 -0.02
N ALA A 80 2.96 2.87 -0.02
CA ALA A 80 4.11 2.00 0.11
C ALA A 80 4.08 1.19 1.42
N ILE A 81 3.81 1.86 2.56
CA ILE A 81 3.72 1.21 3.88
C ILE A 81 2.57 0.21 3.92
N VAL A 82 1.40 0.58 3.39
CA VAL A 82 0.23 -0.32 3.33
C VAL A 82 0.55 -1.57 2.50
N GLY A 83 1.12 -1.40 1.29
CA GLY A 83 1.49 -2.50 0.41
C GLY A 83 2.55 -3.41 1.03
N ALA A 84 3.58 -2.82 1.65
CA ALA A 84 4.61 -3.57 2.36
C ALA A 84 4.03 -4.37 3.54
N MET A 85 3.18 -3.77 4.37
CA MET A 85 2.57 -4.44 5.51
C MET A 85 1.65 -5.58 5.08
N PHE A 86 0.87 -5.38 4.01
CA PHE A 86 0.01 -6.41 3.46
C PHE A 86 0.83 -7.63 3.00
N SER A 87 1.85 -7.41 2.18
CA SER A 87 2.68 -8.49 1.63
C SER A 87 3.55 -9.18 2.69
N CYS A 88 4.12 -8.42 3.63
CA CYS A 88 4.83 -8.98 4.80
C CYS A 88 3.91 -9.91 5.59
N THR A 89 2.71 -9.44 5.93
CA THR A 89 1.78 -10.19 6.77
C THR A 89 1.28 -11.44 6.06
N GLU A 90 0.94 -11.32 4.78
CA GLU A 90 0.57 -12.45 3.94
C GLU A 90 1.69 -13.50 3.90
N CYS A 91 2.93 -13.09 3.66
CA CYS A 91 4.06 -14.01 3.58
C CYS A 91 4.35 -14.71 4.92
N ILE A 92 4.18 -14.01 6.06
CA ILE A 92 4.31 -14.62 7.40
C ILE A 92 3.19 -15.66 7.62
N ILE A 93 1.95 -15.33 7.24
CA ILE A 93 0.81 -16.25 7.37
C ILE A 93 0.99 -17.47 6.47
N GLU A 94 1.40 -17.26 5.22
CA GLU A 94 1.67 -18.32 4.24
C GLU A 94 2.80 -19.24 4.73
N SER A 95 3.89 -18.65 5.23
CA SER A 95 5.02 -19.40 5.82
C SER A 95 4.60 -20.22 7.03
N HIS A 96 3.67 -19.71 7.85
CA HIS A 96 3.19 -20.42 9.03
C HIS A 96 2.17 -21.50 8.71
N ARG A 97 1.26 -21.26 7.76
CA ARG A 97 0.19 -22.22 7.38
C ARG A 97 0.63 -23.24 6.34
N GLY A 98 1.69 -22.96 5.58
CA GLY A 98 2.17 -23.80 4.48
C GLY A 98 1.17 -23.94 3.34
N LYS A 99 0.20 -23.03 3.22
CA LYS A 99 -0.84 -23.01 2.19
C LYS A 99 -1.04 -21.59 1.71
N SER A 100 -1.23 -21.42 0.40
CA SER A 100 -1.57 -20.15 -0.25
C SER A 100 -3.04 -20.20 -0.68
N ASP A 101 -3.92 -19.59 0.12
CA ASP A 101 -5.37 -19.57 -0.09
C ASP A 101 -5.90 -18.15 0.06
N TRP A 102 -7.10 -17.88 -0.49
CA TRP A 102 -7.79 -16.58 -0.39
C TRP A 102 -7.97 -16.07 1.05
N GLN A 103 -8.02 -16.98 2.03
CA GLN A 103 -8.08 -16.62 3.45
C GLN A 103 -6.85 -15.86 3.92
N ASN A 104 -5.67 -16.14 3.36
CA ASN A 104 -4.44 -15.46 3.75
C ASN A 104 -4.50 -13.99 3.39
N ALA A 105 -5.05 -13.65 2.22
CA ALA A 105 -5.29 -12.27 1.78
C ALA A 105 -6.30 -11.55 2.68
N VAL A 106 -7.36 -12.23 3.12
CA VAL A 106 -8.36 -11.66 4.03
C VAL A 106 -7.77 -11.40 5.42
N TYR A 107 -6.99 -12.34 5.95
CA TYR A 107 -6.33 -12.18 7.24
C TYR A 107 -5.25 -11.09 7.21
N SER A 108 -4.41 -11.07 6.17
CA SER A 108 -3.38 -10.02 6.02
C SER A 108 -4.02 -8.65 5.82
N GLY A 109 -5.13 -8.57 5.07
CA GLY A 109 -5.95 -7.38 4.95
C GLY A 109 -6.47 -6.89 6.30
N CYS A 110 -7.15 -7.76 7.07
CA CYS A 110 -7.65 -7.40 8.40
C CYS A 110 -6.53 -6.92 9.34
N VAL A 111 -5.41 -7.64 9.39
CA VAL A 111 -4.28 -7.30 10.27
C VAL A 111 -3.67 -5.96 9.86
N THR A 112 -3.45 -5.74 8.57
CA THR A 112 -2.87 -4.50 8.06
C THR A 112 -3.80 -3.31 8.31
N GLY A 113 -5.07 -3.42 7.90
CA GLY A 113 -6.08 -2.37 8.10
C GLY A 113 -6.39 -2.12 9.57
N GLY A 114 -6.39 -3.18 10.38
CA GLY A 114 -6.56 -3.11 11.83
C GLY A 114 -5.39 -2.40 12.50
N ALA A 115 -4.14 -2.79 12.19
CA ALA A 115 -2.95 -2.19 12.78
C ALA A 115 -2.81 -0.70 12.43
N ILE A 116 -3.12 -0.32 11.18
CA ILE A 116 -3.09 1.07 10.75
C ILE A 116 -4.23 1.87 11.40
N GLY A 117 -5.45 1.32 11.38
CA GLY A 117 -6.64 1.97 11.96
C GLY A 117 -6.58 2.10 13.47
N PHE A 118 -5.91 1.18 14.17
CA PHE A 118 -5.79 1.21 15.63
C PHE A 118 -5.09 2.47 16.15
N ARG A 119 -4.21 3.08 15.34
CA ARG A 119 -3.57 4.37 15.66
C ARG A 119 -4.57 5.51 15.82
N ALA A 120 -5.74 5.42 15.17
CA ALA A 120 -6.85 6.36 15.31
C ALA A 120 -7.90 5.90 16.35
N GLY A 121 -7.65 4.79 17.06
CA GLY A 121 -8.48 4.25 18.13
C GLY A 121 -9.08 2.87 17.80
N LEU A 122 -9.62 2.19 18.83
CA LEU A 122 -10.16 0.83 18.71
C LEU A 122 -11.29 0.72 17.67
N LYS A 123 -12.22 1.69 17.65
CA LYS A 123 -13.33 1.70 16.67
C LYS A 123 -12.81 1.81 15.23
N ALA A 124 -11.81 2.65 15.01
CA ALA A 124 -11.17 2.81 13.71
C ALA A 124 -10.38 1.55 13.31
N GLY A 125 -9.74 0.87 14.27
CA GLY A 125 -9.08 -0.42 14.03
C GLY A 125 -10.05 -1.52 13.63
N VAL A 126 -11.18 -1.67 14.31
CA VAL A 126 -12.20 -2.67 13.94
C VAL A 126 -12.80 -2.37 12.57
N LEU A 127 -13.11 -1.10 12.29
CA LEU A 127 -13.61 -0.69 10.98
C LEU A 127 -12.55 -0.91 9.89
N GLY A 128 -11.28 -0.60 10.17
CA GLY A 128 -10.15 -0.80 9.28
C GLY A 128 -9.93 -2.28 8.95
N CYS A 129 -9.95 -3.16 9.95
CA CYS A 129 -9.87 -4.60 9.72
C CYS A 129 -11.01 -5.07 8.81
N ARG A 130 -12.27 -4.71 9.12
CA ARG A 130 -13.42 -5.14 8.32
C ARG A 130 -13.35 -4.63 6.88
N GLY A 131 -12.97 -3.36 6.70
CA GLY A 131 -12.85 -2.73 5.38
C GLY A 131 -11.76 -3.39 4.53
N PHE A 132 -10.55 -3.53 5.09
CA PHE A 132 -9.44 -4.15 4.36
C PHE A 132 -9.68 -5.65 4.12
N ALA A 133 -10.27 -6.38 5.07
CA ALA A 133 -10.65 -7.77 4.88
C ALA A 133 -11.65 -7.93 3.72
N ALA A 134 -12.68 -7.09 3.69
CA ALA A 134 -13.68 -7.10 2.61
C ALA A 134 -13.07 -6.72 1.26
N PHE A 135 -12.21 -5.69 1.22
CA PHE A 135 -11.51 -5.28 0.01
C PHE A 135 -10.61 -6.39 -0.53
N SER A 136 -9.80 -7.01 0.33
CA SER A 136 -8.94 -8.14 -0.07
C SER A 136 -9.75 -9.34 -0.55
N ALA A 137 -10.86 -9.67 0.11
CA ALA A 137 -11.77 -10.72 -0.36
C ALA A 137 -12.35 -10.42 -1.75
N ALA A 138 -12.75 -9.17 -2.00
CA ALA A 138 -13.32 -8.75 -3.28
C ALA A 138 -12.29 -8.80 -4.41
N ILE A 139 -11.06 -8.34 -4.17
CA ILE A 139 -9.98 -8.42 -5.15
C ILE A 139 -9.65 -9.87 -5.48
N GLU A 140 -9.53 -10.73 -4.47
CA GLU A 140 -9.25 -12.16 -4.67
C GLU A 140 -10.40 -12.87 -5.40
N TYR A 141 -11.66 -12.48 -5.13
CA TYR A 141 -12.82 -12.97 -5.88
C TYR A 141 -12.80 -12.54 -7.35
N TYR A 142 -12.32 -11.33 -7.64
CA TYR A 142 -12.28 -10.80 -9.01
C TYR A 142 -11.11 -11.35 -9.84
N LEU A 143 -9.94 -11.57 -9.21
CA LEU A 143 -8.72 -12.02 -9.87
C LEU A 143 -8.62 -13.54 -10.04
N ARG A 144 -9.55 -14.31 -9.46
CA ARG A 144 -9.58 -15.77 -9.46
C ARG A 144 -10.60 -16.33 -10.44
#